data_AF-A0A2V8FMP8-F1
#
_entry.id   AF-A0A2V8FMP8-F1
#
_cell.length_a   1.000
_cell.length_b   1.000
_cell.length_c   1.000
_cell.angle_alpha   90.00
_cell.angle_beta   90.00
_cell.angle_gamma   90.00
#
_symmetry.space_group_name_H-M   'P 1'
#
loop_
_entity.id
_entity.type
_entity.pdbx_description
1 polymer ?
#
loop_
_entity_poly.entity_id
_entity_poly.type
_entity_poly.pdbx_seq_one_letter_code
_entity_poly.pdbx_strand_id
1 'polypeptide(L)'
;MDGDAFALDARTGRKLCSFNAGGRIASPPVAFSVNGRQFVAIGSGEGSIADGQVSTYWPETRGREPQSAATLFVFALPERSR
;
A
#
# COMPACT_ATOMS: atom_id res chain seq x y z
N MET A 1 8.62 0.89 -8.61
CA MET A 1 7.58 1.61 -7.84
C MET A 1 7.62 1.03 -6.45
N ASP A 2 8.03 1.81 -5.45
CA ASP A 2 8.65 1.26 -4.22
C ASP A 2 7.65 0.64 -3.22
N GLY A 3 6.34 0.68 -3.50
CA GLY A 3 5.34 -0.05 -2.71
C GLY A 3 5.15 0.50 -1.29
N ASP A 4 5.54 1.74 -1.05
CA ASP A 4 5.49 2.34 0.29
C ASP A 4 4.09 2.87 0.62
N ALA A 5 3.54 2.42 1.73
CA ALA A 5 2.42 3.04 2.42
C ALA A 5 2.96 3.98 3.49
N PHE A 6 2.51 5.24 3.53
CA PHE A 6 3.01 6.24 4.48
C PHE A 6 1.91 7.12 5.04
N ALA A 7 2.17 7.70 6.20
CA ALA A 7 1.30 8.70 6.84
C ALA A 7 1.95 10.08 6.80
N LEU A 8 1.13 11.10 6.56
CA LEU A 8 1.55 12.50 6.57
C LEU A 8 0.80 13.27 7.66
N ASP A 9 1.46 14.26 8.22
CA ASP A 9 0.81 15.30 9.00
C ASP A 9 -0.09 16.14 8.08
N ALA A 10 -1.38 16.24 8.41
CA ALA A 10 -2.38 16.86 7.55
C ALA A 10 -2.20 18.38 7.36
N ARG A 11 -1.48 19.07 8.25
CA ARG A 11 -1.27 20.52 8.16
C ARG A 11 0.01 20.88 7.42
N THR A 12 1.05 20.08 7.61
CA THR A 12 2.42 20.38 7.16
C THR A 12 2.87 19.50 6.00
N GLY A 13 2.19 18.38 5.74
CA GLY A 13 2.62 17.37 4.77
C GLY A 13 3.85 16.57 5.20
N ARG A 14 4.34 16.76 6.43
CA ARG A 14 5.53 16.06 6.93
C ARG A 14 5.23 14.57 7.10
N LYS A 15 6.10 13.70 6.56
CA LYS A 15 6.01 12.25 6.74
C LYS A 15 6.18 11.86 8.21
N LEU A 16 5.21 11.12 8.74
CA LEU A 16 5.17 10.64 10.13
C LEU A 16 5.69 9.20 10.23
N CYS A 17 5.33 8.36 9.26
CA CYS A 17 5.81 6.98 9.16
C CYS A 17 5.75 6.49 7.71
N SER A 18 6.45 5.39 7.44
CA SER A 18 6.42 4.66 6.17
C SER A 18 6.49 3.16 6.46
N PHE A 19 5.85 2.38 5.62
CA PHE A 19 5.85 0.93 5.64
C PHE A 19 6.02 0.42 4.21
N ASN A 20 7.04 -0.41 3.99
CA ASN A 20 7.22 -1.03 2.69
C ASN A 20 6.31 -2.24 2.57
N ALA A 21 5.34 -2.19 1.65
CA ALA A 21 4.38 -3.26 1.44
C ALA A 21 4.90 -4.39 0.53
N GLY A 22 6.19 -4.33 0.12
CA GLY A 22 6.84 -5.32 -0.75
C GLY A 22 6.32 -5.36 -2.19
N GLY A 23 5.31 -4.55 -2.51
CA GLY A 23 4.60 -4.54 -3.79
C GLY A 23 3.78 -3.27 -3.95
N ARG A 24 3.27 -3.01 -5.15
CA ARG A 24 2.58 -1.75 -5.43
C ARG A 24 1.30 -1.61 -4.60
N ILE A 25 1.09 -0.43 -4.04
CA ILE A 25 -0.21 -0.07 -3.46
C ILE A 25 -1.20 0.18 -4.60
N ALA A 26 -2.19 -0.70 -4.74
CA ALA A 26 -3.17 -0.65 -5.83
C ALA A 26 -4.58 -0.24 -5.38
N SER A 27 -4.75 0.06 -4.09
CA SER A 27 -6.06 0.45 -3.55
C SER A 27 -5.94 1.70 -2.66
N PRO A 28 -7.02 2.51 -2.59
CA PRO A 28 -7.08 3.59 -1.63
C PRO A 28 -7.13 3.04 -0.19
N PRO A 29 -6.54 3.74 0.79
CA PRO A 29 -6.65 3.34 2.19
C PRO A 29 -8.09 3.46 2.70
N VAL A 30 -8.50 2.55 3.58
CA VAL A 30 -9.82 2.56 4.24
C VAL A 30 -9.66 2.57 5.75
N ALA A 31 -10.31 3.52 6.42
CA ALA A 31 -10.37 3.57 7.88
C ALA A 31 -11.67 2.93 8.40
N PHE A 32 -11.59 2.13 9.46
CA PHE A 32 -12.74 1.47 10.08
C PHE A 32 -12.51 1.21 11.58
N SER A 33 -13.56 0.82 12.29
CA SER A 33 -13.49 0.50 13.72
C SER A 33 -14.18 -0.82 14.03
N VAL A 34 -13.58 -1.61 14.93
CA VAL A 34 -14.16 -2.86 15.46
C VAL A 34 -14.04 -2.82 16.98
N ASN A 35 -15.17 -2.98 17.68
CA ASN A 35 -15.22 -2.96 19.15
C ASN A 35 -14.53 -1.73 19.79
N GLY A 36 -14.68 -0.55 19.17
CA GLY A 36 -14.07 0.70 19.65
C GLY A 36 -12.59 0.88 19.31
N ARG A 37 -11.92 -0.09 18.68
CA ARG A 37 -10.54 0.03 18.20
C ARG A 37 -10.51 0.47 16.73
N GLN A 38 -9.67 1.46 16.40
CA GLN A 38 -9.51 1.98 15.05
C GLN A 38 -8.44 1.23 14.25
N PHE A 39 -8.70 1.07 12.95
CA PHE A 39 -7.85 0.37 12.00
C PHE A 39 -7.79 1.11 10.66
N VAL A 40 -6.70 0.91 9.93
CA VAL A 40 -6.53 1.35 8.54
C VAL A 40 -6.12 0.15 7.68
N ALA A 41 -6.86 -0.11 6.60
CA ALA A 41 -6.57 -1.17 5.64
C ALA A 41 -5.99 -0.59 4.34
N ILE A 42 -4.97 -1.26 3.79
CA ILE A 42 -4.36 -0.94 2.49
C ILE A 42 -4.08 -2.24 1.74
N GLY A 43 -4.64 -2.37 0.53
CA GLY A 43 -4.36 -3.47 -0.39
C GLY A 43 -3.12 -3.19 -1.24
N SER A 44 -2.16 -4.11 -1.17
CA SER A 44 -1.00 -4.21 -2.05
C SER A 44 -1.24 -5.30 -3.08
N GLY A 45 -0.97 -4.98 -4.33
CA GLY A 45 -1.03 -5.95 -5.39
C GLY A 45 -1.04 -5.36 -6.78
N GLU A 46 -1.01 -6.26 -7.75
CA GLU A 46 -1.06 -5.96 -9.16
C GLU A 46 -2.41 -6.42 -9.72
N GLY A 47 -2.90 -5.77 -10.77
CA GLY A 47 -4.22 -6.11 -11.31
C GLY A 47 -4.84 -5.05 -12.20
N SER A 48 -4.12 -3.96 -12.50
CA SER A 48 -4.55 -3.05 -13.55
C SER A 48 -4.22 -3.65 -14.92
N ILE A 49 -5.11 -3.43 -15.89
CA ILE A 49 -4.86 -3.77 -17.29
C ILE A 49 -3.56 -3.09 -17.78
N ALA A 50 -3.26 -1.89 -17.28
CA ALA A 50 -2.03 -1.18 -17.62
C ALA A 50 -0.76 -1.94 -17.21
N ASP A 51 -0.82 -2.73 -16.13
CA ASP A 51 0.32 -3.48 -15.61
C ASP A 51 0.67 -4.62 -16.57
N GLY A 52 -0.35 -5.38 -16.98
CA GLY A 52 -0.18 -6.47 -17.94
C GLY A 52 0.26 -6.01 -19.33
N GLN A 53 0.08 -4.72 -19.66
CA GLN A 53 0.43 -4.16 -20.96
C GLN A 53 1.74 -3.36 -20.97
N VAL A 54 2.37 -3.11 -19.82
CA VAL A 54 3.56 -2.24 -19.78
C VAL A 54 4.71 -2.79 -20.63
N SER A 55 4.95 -4.11 -20.61
CA SER A 55 5.93 -4.79 -21.47
C SER A 55 5.59 -4.78 -22.96
N THR A 56 4.33 -4.47 -23.32
CA THR A 56 3.90 -4.33 -24.72
C THR A 56 4.32 -2.96 -25.28
N TYR A 57 4.19 -1.91 -24.47
CA TYR A 57 4.54 -0.55 -24.86
C TYR A 57 6.02 -0.22 -24.63
N TRP A 58 6.63 -0.83 -23.60
CA TRP A 58 8.04 -0.66 -23.22
C TRP A 58 8.71 -2.02 -23.06
N PRO A 59 9.19 -2.64 -24.17
CA PRO A 59 9.78 -3.97 -24.13
C PRO A 59 10.97 -4.14 -23.19
N GLU A 60 11.67 -3.04 -22.87
CA GLU A 60 12.79 -3.01 -21.94
C GLU A 60 12.42 -3.31 -20.48
N THR A 61 11.12 -3.25 -20.12
CA THR A 61 10.63 -3.59 -18.78
C THR A 61 10.43 -5.09 -18.59
N ARG A 62 10.47 -5.89 -19.66
CA ARG A 62 10.21 -7.34 -19.60
C ARG A 62 11.10 -8.02 -18.56
N GLY A 63 10.48 -8.71 -17.62
CA GLY A 63 11.18 -9.39 -16.51
C GLY A 63 11.52 -8.49 -15.31
N ARG A 64 11.18 -7.20 -15.38
CA ARG A 64 11.18 -6.23 -14.27
C ARG A 64 9.77 -5.79 -13.90
N GLU A 65 8.79 -6.61 -14.26
CA GLU A 65 7.40 -6.34 -13.96
C GLU A 65 7.21 -6.30 -12.45
N PRO A 66 6.31 -5.42 -11.96
CA PRO A 66 5.98 -5.38 -10.54
C PRO A 66 5.63 -6.79 -10.06
N GLN A 67 6.11 -7.15 -8.88
CA GLN A 67 5.81 -8.47 -8.34
C GLN A 67 4.31 -8.53 -7.99
N SER A 68 3.60 -9.54 -8.49
CA SER A 68 2.21 -9.78 -8.15
C SER A 68 2.09 -10.13 -6.66
N ALA A 69 1.78 -9.12 -5.86
CA ALA A 69 1.30 -9.28 -4.49
C ALA A 69 -0.23 -9.31 -4.49
N ALA A 70 -0.83 -9.93 -3.48
CA ALA A 70 -2.28 -9.87 -3.24
C ALA A 70 -2.49 -9.87 -1.72
N THR A 71 -2.04 -8.80 -1.08
CA THR A 71 -1.97 -8.73 0.39
C THR A 71 -2.73 -7.51 0.90
N LEU A 72 -3.63 -7.74 1.86
CA LEU A 72 -4.27 -6.68 2.64
C LEU A 72 -3.47 -6.45 3.92
N PHE A 73 -2.90 -5.26 4.06
CA PHE A 73 -2.25 -4.83 5.29
C PHE A 73 -3.25 -4.08 6.16
N VAL A 74 -3.31 -4.40 7.46
CA VAL A 74 -4.18 -3.72 8.44
C VAL A 74 -3.33 -3.19 9.58
N PHE A 75 -3.38 -1.88 9.79
CA PHE A 75 -2.60 -1.16 10.80
C PHE A 75 -3.49 -0.71 11.95
N ALA A 76 -2.94 -0.76 13.16
CA ALA A 76 -3.52 -0.17 14.36
C ALA A 76 -2.38 0.21 15.33
N LEU A 77 -2.65 1.17 16.20
CA LEU A 77 -1.73 1.45 17.31
C LEU A 77 -1.67 0.24 18.27
N PRO A 78 -0.54 0.04 18.96
CA PRO A 78 -0.46 -0.94 20.04
C PRO A 78 -1.55 -0.67 21.09
N GLU A 79 -2.13 -1.73 21.63
CA GLU A 79 -3.00 -1.60 22.80
C GLU A 79 -2.14 -1.17 23.98
N ARG A 80 -2.56 -0.13 24.71
CA ARG A 80 -1.87 0.27 25.94
C ARG A 80 -1.95 -0.91 26.91
N SER A 81 -0.80 -1.48 27.28
CA SER A 81 -0.70 -2.35 28.44
C SER A 81 -1.17 -1.54 29.65
N ARG A 82 -2.20 -2.04 30.34
CA ARG A 82 -2.65 -1.47 31.61
C ARG A 82 -1.65 -1.73 32.72
#